data_AF-A0A2P7B6L4-F1
#
_entry.id   AF-A0A2P7B6L4-F1
#
_cell.length_a   1.000
_cell.length_b   1.000
_cell.length_c   1.000
_cell.angle_alpha   90.00
_cell.angle_beta   90.00
_cell.angle_gamma   90.00
#
_symmetry.space_group_name_H-M   'P 1'
#
loop_
_entity.id
_entity.type
_entity.pdbx_description
1 polymer ?
#
loop_
_entity_poly.entity_id
_entity_poly.type
_entity_poly.pdbx_seq_one_letter_code
_entity_poly.pdbx_strand_id
1 'polypeptide(L)'
;MLAWLPLLVLFVGIDEELKYVSIAWSTAIPVILATTRSIADVSPKLVELGRVLDFTPLQRVSTIVLPAALPSLFTGLREGLAAAWQSLVIVELFASFEGLGYLMTWGRQLFQLELVIVAMLVIAAIGLLLNASLQYLERFVQPWKTEDPHGS
;
A
#
# COMPACT_ATOMS: atom_id res chain seq x y z
N MET A 1 6.94 0.23 -12.59
CA MET A 1 7.01 1.71 -12.59
C MET A 1 8.21 2.25 -13.38
N LEU A 2 9.46 1.89 -13.01
CA LEU A 2 10.68 2.50 -13.59
C LEU A 2 10.72 2.54 -15.14
N ALA A 3 10.34 1.45 -15.81
CA ALA A 3 10.32 1.40 -17.29
C ALA A 3 9.28 2.36 -17.93
N TRP A 4 8.21 2.69 -17.22
CA TRP A 4 7.16 3.60 -17.67
C TRP A 4 7.45 5.07 -17.36
N LEU A 5 8.40 5.33 -16.47
CA LEU A 5 8.70 6.68 -15.99
C LEU A 5 9.01 7.68 -17.13
N PRO A 6 9.84 7.36 -18.14
CA PRO A 6 10.13 8.31 -19.21
C PRO A 6 8.90 8.66 -20.06
N LEU A 7 8.03 7.68 -20.30
CA LEU A 7 6.77 7.89 -21.02
C LEU A 7 5.84 8.79 -20.20
N LEU A 8 5.66 8.50 -18.92
CA LEU A 8 4.79 9.30 -18.05
C LEU A 8 5.25 10.75 -17.94
N VAL A 9 6.56 10.97 -17.84
CA VAL A 9 7.16 12.32 -17.86
C VAL A 9 6.84 13.06 -19.16
N LEU A 10 6.93 12.39 -20.31
CA LEU A 10 6.63 13.00 -21.62
C LEU A 10 5.15 13.38 -21.77
N PHE A 11 4.24 12.57 -21.23
CA PHE A 11 2.80 12.79 -21.36
C PHE A 11 2.23 13.77 -20.32
N VAL A 12 2.73 13.72 -19.08
CA VAL A 12 2.14 14.42 -17.92
C VAL A 12 3.03 15.55 -17.41
N GLY A 13 4.32 15.56 -17.72
CA GLY A 13 5.28 16.51 -17.16
C GLY A 13 5.95 16.00 -15.88
N ILE A 14 6.63 16.91 -15.16
CA ILE A 14 7.55 16.62 -14.03
C ILE A 14 7.00 17.15 -12.69
N ASP A 15 5.79 17.70 -12.70
CA ASP A 15 5.14 18.34 -11.55
C ASP A 15 4.38 17.33 -10.65
N GLU A 16 3.54 17.83 -9.75
CA GLU A 16 2.71 17.03 -8.85
C GLU A 16 1.85 15.97 -9.59
N GLU A 17 1.40 16.26 -10.80
CA GLU A 17 0.60 15.35 -11.62
C GLU A 17 1.31 14.02 -11.86
N LEU A 18 2.62 14.04 -12.09
CA LEU A 18 3.42 12.83 -12.28
C LEU A 18 3.43 11.97 -11.02
N LYS A 19 3.49 12.60 -9.83
CA LYS A 19 3.44 11.89 -8.54
C LYS A 19 2.11 11.17 -8.40
N TYR A 20 0.98 11.84 -8.66
CA TYR A 20 -0.35 11.21 -8.55
C TYR A 20 -0.54 10.06 -9.55
N VAL A 21 -0.20 10.26 -10.82
CA VAL A 21 -0.36 9.23 -11.86
C VAL A 21 0.56 8.04 -11.58
N SER A 22 1.79 8.28 -11.13
CA SER A 22 2.72 7.20 -10.76
C SER A 22 2.22 6.33 -9.61
N ILE A 23 1.60 6.94 -8.61
CA ILE A 23 1.05 6.25 -7.44
C ILE A 23 -0.16 5.43 -7.89
N ALA A 24 -1.08 6.02 -8.66
CA ALA A 24 -2.24 5.32 -9.20
C ALA A 24 -1.82 4.10 -10.03
N TRP A 25 -0.82 4.25 -10.91
CA TRP A 25 -0.31 3.16 -11.73
C TRP A 25 0.35 2.05 -10.89
N SER A 26 1.18 2.42 -9.92
CA SER A 26 1.88 1.46 -9.06
C SER A 26 0.95 0.70 -8.12
N THR A 27 -0.11 1.36 -7.65
CA THR A 27 -1.10 0.78 -6.72
C THR A 27 -2.17 -0.06 -7.41
N ALA A 28 -2.44 0.16 -8.69
CA ALA A 28 -3.47 -0.56 -9.43
C ALA A 28 -3.31 -2.09 -9.34
N ILE A 29 -2.11 -2.62 -9.61
CA ILE A 29 -1.88 -4.07 -9.58
C ILE A 29 -2.05 -4.66 -8.17
N PRO A 30 -1.36 -4.17 -7.12
CA PRO A 30 -1.57 -4.65 -5.75
C PRO A 30 -3.02 -4.57 -5.30
N VAL A 31 -3.72 -3.47 -5.59
CA VAL A 31 -5.12 -3.27 -5.17
C VAL A 31 -6.06 -4.24 -5.88
N ILE A 32 -5.88 -4.47 -7.19
CA ILE A 32 -6.70 -5.45 -7.93
C ILE A 32 -6.44 -6.86 -7.42
N LEU A 33 -5.17 -7.24 -7.20
CA LEU A 33 -4.81 -8.56 -6.68
C LEU A 33 -5.31 -8.76 -5.25
N ALA A 34 -5.23 -7.73 -4.43
CA ALA A 34 -5.78 -7.75 -3.08
C ALA A 34 -7.29 -7.91 -3.08
N THR A 35 -8.00 -7.15 -3.92
CA THR A 35 -9.46 -7.22 -4.03
C THR A 35 -9.91 -8.59 -4.50
N THR A 36 -9.26 -9.14 -5.53
CA THR A 36 -9.58 -10.49 -6.05
C THR A 36 -9.28 -11.58 -5.05
N ARG A 37 -8.16 -11.49 -4.31
CA ARG A 37 -7.85 -12.40 -3.20
C ARG A 37 -8.84 -12.26 -2.06
N SER A 38 -9.19 -11.04 -1.63
CA SER A 38 -10.19 -10.82 -0.58
C SER A 38 -11.53 -11.45 -0.91
N ILE A 39 -11.97 -11.39 -2.18
CA ILE A 39 -13.23 -12.02 -2.60
C ILE A 39 -13.10 -13.55 -2.63
N ALA A 40 -11.96 -14.09 -3.10
CA ALA A 40 -11.72 -15.52 -3.17
C ALA A 40 -11.52 -16.18 -1.78
N ASP A 41 -11.01 -15.43 -0.81
CA ASP A 41 -10.74 -15.88 0.56
C ASP A 41 -12.01 -15.90 1.43
N VAL A 42 -13.14 -15.38 0.93
CA VAL A 42 -14.45 -15.56 1.56
C VAL A 42 -14.84 -17.03 1.45
N SER A 43 -14.62 -17.78 2.54
CA SER A 43 -14.96 -19.19 2.66
C SER A 43 -16.40 -19.48 2.18
N PRO A 44 -16.62 -20.47 1.29
CA PRO A 44 -17.94 -20.90 0.86
C PRO A 44 -18.89 -21.21 2.03
N LYS A 45 -18.34 -21.71 3.15
CA LYS A 45 -19.10 -21.99 4.38
C LYS A 45 -19.73 -20.75 5.02
N LEU A 46 -19.11 -19.57 4.92
CA LEU A 46 -19.68 -18.32 5.45
C LEU A 46 -20.86 -17.83 4.59
N VAL A 47 -20.78 -18.02 3.28
CA VAL A 47 -21.88 -17.73 2.34
C VAL A 47 -23.06 -18.68 2.58
N GLU A 48 -22.77 -19.93 2.89
CA GLU A 48 -23.76 -20.98 3.18
C GLU A 48 -24.45 -20.78 4.54
N LEU A 49 -23.70 -20.41 5.59
CA LEU A 49 -24.25 -20.00 6.90
C LEU A 49 -25.18 -18.79 6.79
N GLY A 50 -24.77 -17.77 6.02
CA GLY A 50 -25.64 -16.62 5.76
C GLY A 50 -26.93 -16.97 5.02
N ARG A 51 -26.92 -18.06 4.23
CA ARG A 51 -28.09 -18.58 3.50
C ARG A 51 -29.01 -19.42 4.38
N VAL A 52 -28.47 -20.09 5.39
CA VAL A 52 -29.24 -20.87 6.39
C VAL A 52 -29.92 -19.94 7.41
N LEU A 53 -29.34 -18.78 7.70
CA LEU A 53 -29.84 -17.81 8.69
C LEU A 53 -30.77 -16.71 8.11
N ASP A 54 -31.16 -16.81 6.84
CA ASP A 54 -32.08 -15.89 6.14
C ASP A 54 -31.72 -14.38 6.24
N PHE A 55 -30.42 -14.08 6.37
CA PHE A 55 -29.94 -12.70 6.46
C PHE A 55 -30.12 -11.94 5.14
N THR A 56 -30.61 -10.70 5.23
CA THR A 56 -30.65 -9.76 4.12
C THR A 56 -29.23 -9.45 3.59
N PRO A 57 -29.06 -9.13 2.29
CA PRO A 57 -27.74 -8.96 1.67
C PRO A 57 -26.86 -7.92 2.35
N LEU A 58 -27.42 -6.81 2.86
CA LEU A 58 -26.70 -5.79 3.63
C LEU A 58 -26.22 -6.29 5.01
N GLN A 59 -27.01 -7.15 5.65
CA GLN A 59 -26.70 -7.71 6.96
C GLN A 59 -25.64 -8.82 6.85
N ARG A 60 -25.69 -9.60 5.76
CA ARG A 60 -24.66 -10.60 5.43
C ARG A 60 -23.31 -9.95 5.10
N VAL A 61 -23.31 -8.83 4.37
CA VAL A 61 -22.07 -8.09 4.05
C VAL A 61 -21.43 -7.53 5.31
N SER A 62 -22.18 -6.81 6.15
CA SER A 62 -21.63 -6.13 7.33
C SER A 62 -21.23 -7.06 8.49
N THR A 63 -21.99 -8.15 8.70
CA THR A 63 -21.84 -9.00 9.92
C THR A 63 -20.94 -10.21 9.69
N ILE A 64 -20.84 -10.71 8.45
CA ILE A 64 -20.15 -11.97 8.14
C ILE A 64 -19.00 -11.73 7.18
N VAL A 65 -19.25 -11.06 6.04
CA VAL A 65 -18.24 -10.87 4.99
C VAL A 65 -17.21 -9.81 5.37
N LEU A 66 -17.63 -8.68 5.95
CA LEU A 66 -16.73 -7.58 6.34
C LEU A 66 -15.68 -8.03 7.37
N PRO A 67 -16.02 -8.65 8.52
CA PRO A 67 -15.01 -9.08 9.49
C PRO A 67 -14.11 -10.21 8.96
N ALA A 68 -14.61 -11.08 8.08
CA ALA A 68 -13.81 -12.15 7.48
C ALA A 68 -12.88 -11.65 6.36
N ALA A 69 -13.29 -10.63 5.61
CA ALA A 69 -12.49 -10.02 4.54
C ALA A 69 -11.54 -8.92 5.05
N LEU A 70 -11.75 -8.42 6.27
CA LEU A 70 -10.92 -7.37 6.87
C LEU A 70 -9.42 -7.70 6.85
N PRO A 71 -8.96 -8.91 7.26
CA PRO A 71 -7.54 -9.25 7.25
C PRO A 71 -6.90 -9.25 5.86
N SER A 72 -7.62 -9.76 4.86
CA SER A 72 -7.15 -9.78 3.47
C SER A 72 -7.16 -8.37 2.85
N LEU A 73 -8.12 -7.52 3.23
CA LEU A 73 -8.16 -6.10 2.83
C LEU A 73 -6.99 -5.30 3.41
N PHE A 74 -6.65 -5.49 4.69
CA PHE A 74 -5.49 -4.84 5.32
C PHE A 74 -4.17 -5.27 4.67
N THR A 75 -4.04 -6.57 4.34
CA THR A 75 -2.89 -7.07 3.58
C THR A 75 -2.79 -6.35 2.24
N GLY A 76 -3.91 -6.21 1.53
CA GLY A 76 -3.97 -5.47 0.27
C GLY A 76 -3.58 -4.00 0.37
N LEU A 77 -4.10 -3.33 1.39
CA LEU A 77 -3.78 -1.94 1.67
C LEU A 77 -2.29 -1.75 1.96
N ARG A 78 -1.65 -2.71 2.65
CA ARG A 78 -0.21 -2.70 2.91
C ARG A 78 0.61 -2.85 1.65
N GLU A 79 0.28 -3.81 0.80
CA GLU A 79 0.97 -3.98 -0.49
C GLU A 79 0.78 -2.74 -1.38
N GLY A 80 -0.42 -2.16 -1.39
CA GLY A 80 -0.71 -0.90 -2.09
C GLY A 80 0.11 0.27 -1.56
N LEU A 81 0.13 0.48 -0.24
CA LEU A 81 0.91 1.55 0.38
C LEU A 81 2.41 1.42 0.11
N ALA A 82 2.94 0.19 0.19
CA ALA A 82 4.35 -0.08 -0.12
C ALA A 82 4.67 0.27 -1.59
N ALA A 83 3.81 -0.15 -2.53
CA ALA A 83 3.98 0.15 -3.95
C ALA A 83 3.83 1.65 -4.26
N ALA A 84 2.92 2.35 -3.58
CA ALA A 84 2.75 3.80 -3.67
C ALA A 84 4.01 4.52 -3.20
N TRP A 85 4.50 4.15 -2.03
CA TRP A 85 5.70 4.74 -1.42
C TRP A 85 6.93 4.56 -2.32
N GLN A 86 7.17 3.34 -2.82
CA GLN A 86 8.28 3.08 -3.75
C GLN A 86 8.16 3.89 -5.04
N SER A 87 6.94 4.01 -5.58
CA SER A 87 6.69 4.80 -6.79
C SER A 87 7.01 6.28 -6.58
N LEU A 88 6.53 6.86 -5.47
CA LEU A 88 6.80 8.25 -5.11
C LEU A 88 8.30 8.51 -5.00
N VAL A 89 9.03 7.67 -4.28
CA VAL A 89 10.49 7.80 -4.12
C VAL A 89 11.19 7.73 -5.48
N ILE A 90 10.79 6.83 -6.37
CA ILE A 90 11.35 6.75 -7.73
C ILE A 90 11.07 8.05 -8.50
N VAL A 91 9.85 8.58 -8.47
CA VAL A 91 9.54 9.84 -9.15
C VAL A 91 10.38 10.98 -8.61
N GLU A 92 10.49 11.11 -7.28
CA GLU A 92 11.28 12.19 -6.68
C GLU A 92 12.78 12.11 -7.01
N LEU A 93 13.33 10.91 -7.14
CA LEU A 93 14.76 10.74 -7.42
C LEU A 93 15.14 11.08 -8.88
N PHE A 94 14.24 10.79 -9.82
CA PHE A 94 14.54 10.80 -11.25
C PHE A 94 13.84 11.92 -12.03
N ALA A 95 12.72 12.41 -11.53
CA ALA A 95 11.81 13.29 -12.27
C ALA A 95 11.09 14.25 -11.32
N SER A 96 11.80 14.85 -10.37
CA SER A 96 11.26 15.96 -9.57
C SER A 96 12.31 17.02 -9.32
N PHE A 97 11.86 18.27 -9.29
CA PHE A 97 12.70 19.45 -9.02
C PHE A 97 12.69 19.87 -7.55
N GLU A 98 11.87 19.21 -6.73
CA GLU A 98 11.72 19.49 -5.30
C GLU A 98 11.52 18.19 -4.52
N GLY A 99 11.66 18.25 -3.19
CA GLY A 99 11.46 17.11 -2.29
C GLY A 99 12.74 16.39 -1.85
N LEU A 100 12.56 15.33 -1.06
CA LEU A 100 13.68 14.62 -0.43
C LEU A 100 14.51 13.83 -1.44
N GLY A 101 13.85 13.22 -2.43
CA GLY A 101 14.53 12.54 -3.53
C GLY A 101 15.39 13.49 -4.37
N TYR A 102 14.91 14.71 -4.61
CA TYR A 102 15.67 15.76 -5.28
C TYR A 102 16.90 16.16 -4.47
N LEU A 103 16.75 16.43 -3.15
CA LEU A 103 17.87 16.79 -2.27
C LEU A 103 18.98 15.72 -2.27
N MET A 104 18.60 14.44 -2.33
CA MET A 104 19.55 13.34 -2.45
C MET A 104 20.30 13.38 -3.79
N THR A 105 19.60 13.62 -4.90
CA THR A 105 20.22 13.73 -6.23
C THR A 105 21.11 14.97 -6.34
N TRP A 106 20.69 16.09 -5.76
CA TRP A 106 21.49 17.31 -5.65
C TRP A 106 22.76 17.10 -4.82
N GLY A 107 22.63 16.50 -3.63
CA GLY A 107 23.78 16.16 -2.78
C GLY A 107 24.78 15.25 -3.48
N ARG A 108 24.31 14.29 -4.30
CA ARG A 108 25.17 13.48 -5.16
C ARG A 108 25.95 14.31 -6.19
N GLN A 109 25.30 15.27 -6.85
CA GLN A 109 25.96 16.13 -7.84
C GLN A 109 27.05 17.00 -7.21
N LEU A 110 26.83 17.44 -5.97
CA LEU A 110 27.81 18.21 -5.18
C LEU A 110 28.84 17.35 -4.44
N PHE A 111 28.82 16.02 -4.60
CA PHE A 111 29.63 15.06 -3.84
C PHE A 111 29.51 15.21 -2.30
N GLN A 112 28.40 15.75 -1.82
CA GLN A 112 28.10 15.92 -0.39
C GLN A 112 27.44 14.65 0.15
N LEU A 113 28.27 13.65 0.48
CA LEU A 113 27.80 12.36 0.99
C LEU A 113 27.02 12.49 2.30
N GLU A 114 27.35 13.47 3.14
CA GLU A 114 26.60 13.77 4.37
C GLU A 114 25.13 14.07 4.07
N LEU A 115 24.85 14.94 3.10
CA LEU A 115 23.49 15.30 2.70
C LEU A 115 22.76 14.09 2.11
N VAL A 116 23.44 13.29 1.28
CA VAL A 116 22.87 12.08 0.68
C VAL A 116 22.47 11.08 1.76
N ILE A 117 23.33 10.84 2.75
CA ILE A 117 23.05 9.90 3.85
C ILE A 117 21.88 10.39 4.69
N VAL A 118 21.84 11.68 5.05
CA VAL A 118 20.72 12.25 5.81
C VAL A 118 19.40 12.10 5.03
N ALA A 119 19.38 12.44 3.74
CA ALA A 119 18.19 12.29 2.90
C ALA A 119 17.73 10.82 2.82
N MET A 120 18.66 9.87 2.65
CA MET A 120 18.37 8.44 2.66
C MET A 120 17.75 7.98 3.98
N LEU A 121 18.30 8.42 5.12
CA LEU A 121 17.79 8.08 6.45
C LEU A 121 16.39 8.63 6.67
N VAL A 122 16.11 9.86 6.23
CA VAL A 122 14.78 10.47 6.33
C VAL A 122 13.76 9.71 5.47
N ILE A 123 14.09 9.38 4.23
CA ILE A 123 13.23 8.58 3.35
C ILE A 123 12.97 7.21 4.00
N ALA A 124 14.01 6.53 4.49
CA ALA A 124 13.85 5.25 5.16
C ALA A 124 12.96 5.36 6.41
N ALA A 125 13.14 6.40 7.23
CA ALA A 125 12.33 6.65 8.41
C ALA A 125 10.85 6.88 8.07
N ILE A 126 10.55 7.68 7.03
CA ILE A 126 9.17 7.91 6.60
C ILE A 126 8.53 6.61 6.10
N GLY A 127 9.23 5.83 5.28
CA GLY A 127 8.73 4.53 4.81
C GLY A 127 8.46 3.56 5.97
N LEU A 128 9.35 3.52 6.97
CA LEU A 128 9.16 2.73 8.18
C LEU A 128 7.96 3.21 9.01
N LEU A 129 7.79 4.52 9.18
CA LEU A 129 6.66 5.11 9.90
C LEU A 129 5.32 4.83 9.21
N LEU A 130 5.27 4.92 7.87
CA LEU A 130 4.10 4.57 7.09
C LEU A 130 3.74 3.09 7.27
N ASN A 131 4.73 2.20 7.18
CA ASN A 131 4.49 0.77 7.36
C ASN A 131 4.10 0.42 8.81
N ALA A 132 4.74 1.06 9.81
CA ALA A 132 4.45 0.84 11.22
C ALA A 132 3.07 1.37 11.61
N SER A 133 2.66 2.54 11.11
CA SER A 133 1.34 3.11 11.37
C SER A 133 0.23 2.22 10.81
N LEU A 134 0.43 1.63 9.62
CA LEU A 134 -0.53 0.70 9.04
C LEU A 134 -0.61 -0.61 9.84
N GLN A 135 0.51 -1.16 10.28
CA GLN A 135 0.54 -2.35 11.15
C GLN A 135 -0.13 -2.09 12.51
N TYR A 136 0.06 -0.90 13.08
CA TYR A 136 -0.60 -0.52 14.32
C TYR A 136 -2.12 -0.45 14.14
N LEU A 137 -2.57 0.14 13.03
CA LEU A 137 -3.98 0.20 12.68
C LEU A 137 -4.57 -1.21 12.45
N GLU A 138 -3.83 -2.09 11.77
CA GLU A 138 -4.24 -3.49 11.57
C GLU A 138 -4.46 -4.22 12.91
N ARG A 139 -3.52 -4.07 13.85
CA ARG A 139 -3.62 -4.70 15.19
C ARG A 139 -4.80 -4.18 15.99
N PHE A 140 -5.12 -2.89 15.86
CA PHE A 140 -6.26 -2.30 16.56
C PHE A 140 -7.60 -2.84 16.03
N VAL A 141 -7.66 -3.14 14.73
CA VAL A 141 -8.89 -3.59 14.08
C VAL A 141 -9.04 -5.13 14.09
N GLN A 142 -7.96 -5.89 14.30
CA GLN A 142 -7.98 -7.36 14.41
C GLN A 142 -7.60 -7.90 15.81
N PRO A 143 -8.31 -7.55 16.90
CA PRO A 143 -8.01 -8.13 18.23
C PRO A 143 -8.25 -9.64 18.29
N TRP A 144 -8.99 -10.21 17.33
CA TRP A 144 -9.43 -11.62 17.34
C TRP A 144 -8.47 -12.62 16.68
N LYS A 145 -7.33 -12.17 16.11
CA LYS A 145 -6.30 -13.11 15.60
C LYS A 145 -5.40 -13.67 16.72
N THR A 146 -5.83 -13.56 17.97
CA THR A 146 -5.18 -14.15 19.13
C THR A 146 -6.14 -15.15 19.76
N GLU A 147 -6.18 -16.36 19.22
CA GLU A 147 -6.20 -17.65 19.94
C GLU A 147 -6.60 -18.76 18.96
N ASP A 148 -5.58 -19.40 18.37
CA ASP A 148 -5.62 -20.85 18.13
C ASP A 148 -4.22 -21.42 18.43
N PRO A 149 -3.86 -21.59 19.72
CA PRO A 149 -2.91 -22.63 20.11
C PRO A 149 -3.66 -23.96 20.18
N HIS A 150 -3.12 -25.01 19.55
CA HIS A 150 -3.65 -26.39 19.37
C HIS A 150 -4.46 -26.57 18.07
N GLY A 151 -4.00 -27.35 17.09
CA GLY A 151 -3.68 -28.76 17.28
C GLY A 151 -2.68 -29.33 16.27
N SER A 152 -1.77 -30.09 16.85
CA SER A 152 -0.94 -31.17 16.31
C SER A 152 -1.65 -32.10 15.34
#